data_AF-A0A8T7EKX9-F1
#
_entry.id   AF-A0A8T7EKX9-F1
#
_cell.length_a   1.000
_cell.length_b   1.000
_cell.length_c   1.000
_cell.angle_alpha   90.00
_cell.angle_beta   90.00
_cell.angle_gamma   90.00
#
_symmetry.space_group_name_H-M   'P 1'
#
loop_
_entity.id
_entity.type
_entity.pdbx_description
1 polymer ?
#
loop_
_entity_poly.entity_id
_entity_poly.type
_entity_poly.pdbx_seq_one_letter_code
_entity_poly.pdbx_strand_id
1 'polypeptide(L)'
;MIAAIAAAALIIGPRLFNSQQQTGGLDSLGVALTITVTPEPSITPTETATLTATGGAPSNDLPITPVAAIGDATQPPTLESTPEPQALASEPAAPTGTPSETPSPTPSITPTATETPCPRRGLQGEQDLLALIQRLAPESAGLDSRSIGPGPDTGVWRLGSGAGGTGSEIQVILDGVTLDAAYGNSAPARIRRVEAQVSLSTYDPQLSPDQIYFGLMLVPADGSAPVGIKIQAPTLTQINIYQRGPEGEQLIAQRAVNAVLGRLRVIRDPNTATAAVFFNDEQIGPSIPFVHADVPVLPVLFVRDGGVVVSVNNWRVRLR
;
A
#
# COMPACT_ATOMS: atom_id res chain seq x y z
N MET A 1 10.76 -6.50 62.37
CA MET A 1 10.70 -7.94 62.06
C MET A 1 11.11 -8.11 60.62
N ILE A 2 12.37 -8.50 60.41
CA ILE A 2 13.03 -8.71 59.12
C ILE A 2 13.34 -10.21 59.10
N ALA A 3 12.92 -10.92 58.05
CA ALA A 3 13.24 -12.33 57.85
C ALA A 3 14.30 -12.44 56.75
N ALA A 4 15.42 -13.06 57.11
CA ALA A 4 16.54 -13.42 56.25
C ALA A 4 16.39 -14.86 55.76
N ILE A 5 16.72 -15.13 54.50
CA ILE A 5 17.21 -16.44 54.02
C ILE A 5 18.27 -16.19 52.92
N ALA A 6 19.34 -16.98 52.99
CA ALA A 6 20.62 -16.83 52.30
C ALA A 6 20.86 -17.86 51.17
N ALA A 7 21.95 -17.60 50.41
CA ALA A 7 22.78 -18.52 49.61
C ALA A 7 22.23 -18.99 48.24
N ALA A 8 23.00 -19.19 47.16
CA ALA A 8 24.46 -19.25 46.93
C ALA A 8 24.78 -18.88 45.46
N ALA A 9 25.96 -18.33 45.20
CA ALA A 9 26.53 -18.14 43.87
C ALA A 9 27.41 -19.33 43.47
N LEU A 10 27.35 -19.77 42.21
CA LEU A 10 28.32 -20.69 41.62
C LEU A 10 28.77 -20.17 40.24
N ILE A 11 30.06 -19.89 40.15
CA ILE A 11 30.82 -19.46 38.98
C ILE A 11 31.42 -20.71 38.33
N ILE A 12 31.24 -20.91 37.01
CA ILE A 12 32.04 -21.85 36.22
C ILE A 12 32.46 -21.16 34.92
N GLY A 13 33.78 -20.97 34.76
CA GLY A 13 34.43 -20.46 33.56
C GLY A 13 34.69 -21.51 32.47
N PRO A 14 35.27 -21.11 31.32
CA PRO A 14 35.34 -21.94 30.11
C PRO A 14 36.56 -22.88 30.11
N ARG A 15 36.43 -24.06 29.50
CA ARG A 15 37.54 -25.01 29.27
C ARG A 15 37.87 -25.12 27.78
N LEU A 16 39.11 -24.72 27.47
CA LEU A 16 39.90 -25.09 26.29
C LEU A 16 40.49 -26.49 26.47
N PHE A 17 40.48 -27.33 25.43
CA PHE A 17 41.41 -28.46 25.15
C PHE A 17 41.16 -28.87 23.68
N ASN A 18 42.00 -28.53 22.71
CA ASN A 18 43.33 -29.02 22.32
C ASN A 18 43.37 -30.44 21.72
N SER A 19 44.03 -30.52 20.58
CA SER A 19 44.21 -31.62 19.64
C SER A 19 45.12 -32.74 20.15
N GLN A 20 44.86 -33.99 19.74
CA GLN A 20 45.88 -34.98 19.41
C GLN A 20 45.33 -36.08 18.49
N GLN A 21 46.18 -36.51 17.57
CA GLN A 21 46.01 -37.56 16.59
C GLN A 21 45.88 -38.94 17.24
N GLN A 22 45.14 -39.86 16.62
CA GLN A 22 45.40 -41.29 16.78
C GLN A 22 45.19 -42.06 15.47
N THR A 23 46.21 -42.86 15.18
CA THR A 23 46.52 -43.65 14.00
C THR A 23 45.85 -45.03 14.03
N GLY A 24 45.29 -45.45 12.89
CA GLY A 24 45.50 -46.78 12.26
C GLY A 24 44.75 -48.04 12.77
N GLY A 25 44.18 -48.80 11.82
CA GLY A 25 43.91 -50.26 11.91
C GLY A 25 42.44 -50.65 11.79
N LEU A 26 41.86 -50.69 10.58
CA LEU A 26 41.58 -51.90 9.76
C LEU A 26 40.46 -52.81 10.29
N ASP A 27 39.30 -52.76 9.63
CA ASP A 27 38.44 -53.90 9.23
C ASP A 27 37.28 -53.33 8.37
N SER A 28 37.38 -53.40 7.04
CA SER A 28 36.77 -54.44 6.21
C SER A 28 35.23 -54.39 6.17
N LEU A 29 34.66 -53.47 5.38
CA LEU A 29 33.56 -53.77 4.45
C LEU A 29 33.71 -52.87 3.22
N GLY A 30 34.06 -53.49 2.09
CA GLY A 30 34.26 -52.82 0.81
C GLY A 30 32.95 -52.27 0.25
N VAL A 31 32.87 -50.95 0.17
CA VAL A 31 32.05 -50.25 -0.83
C VAL A 31 32.96 -49.19 -1.44
N ALA A 32 33.39 -49.43 -2.69
CA ALA A 32 34.12 -48.43 -3.46
C ALA A 32 33.13 -47.31 -3.83
N LEU A 33 33.18 -46.18 -3.12
CA LEU A 33 32.58 -44.94 -3.62
C LEU A 33 33.54 -44.32 -4.64
N THR A 34 33.25 -44.54 -5.91
CA THR A 34 33.82 -43.74 -6.99
C THR A 34 33.18 -42.36 -6.94
N ILE A 35 33.92 -41.35 -6.48
CA ILE A 35 33.51 -39.96 -6.56
C ILE A 35 33.83 -39.48 -7.98
N THR A 36 32.86 -39.53 -8.88
CA THR A 36 32.97 -38.90 -10.19
C THR A 36 32.78 -37.40 -10.01
N VAL A 37 33.89 -36.65 -10.02
CA VAL A 37 33.85 -35.19 -10.11
C VAL A 37 33.53 -34.83 -11.56
N THR A 38 32.28 -34.47 -11.84
CA THR A 38 31.92 -33.84 -13.11
C THR A 38 32.42 -32.39 -13.06
N PRO A 39 33.37 -31.97 -13.91
CA PRO A 39 33.73 -30.57 -14.00
C PRO A 39 32.52 -29.78 -14.53
N GLU A 40 32.15 -28.75 -13.79
CA GLU A 40 31.15 -27.75 -14.17
C GLU A 40 31.62 -27.04 -15.46
N PRO A 41 30.74 -26.80 -16.46
CA PRO A 41 31.13 -26.10 -17.67
C PRO A 41 31.50 -24.65 -17.33
N SER A 42 32.77 -24.31 -17.54
CA SER A 42 33.29 -22.96 -17.52
C SER A 42 32.59 -22.11 -18.58
N ILE A 43 31.66 -21.26 -18.17
CA ILE A 43 31.14 -20.19 -19.02
C ILE A 43 32.12 -19.01 -18.98
N THR A 44 32.98 -18.96 -19.98
CA THR A 44 33.77 -17.77 -20.31
C THR A 44 32.82 -16.75 -20.96
N PRO A 45 32.70 -15.50 -20.46
CA PRO A 45 32.00 -14.47 -21.20
C PRO A 45 32.84 -14.05 -22.41
N THR A 46 32.43 -14.53 -23.59
CA THR A 46 32.99 -14.13 -24.88
C THR A 46 32.30 -12.86 -25.38
N GLU A 47 33.14 -11.86 -25.62
CA GLU A 47 33.01 -10.72 -26.55
C GLU A 47 31.92 -9.65 -26.34
N THR A 48 32.44 -8.50 -25.90
CA THR A 48 31.99 -7.13 -26.13
C THR A 48 31.53 -6.90 -27.58
N ALA A 49 30.25 -6.56 -27.77
CA ALA A 49 29.78 -5.95 -29.00
C ALA A 49 30.11 -4.44 -29.01
N THR A 50 31.07 -4.06 -29.84
CA THR A 50 31.46 -2.67 -30.08
C THR A 50 30.46 -2.02 -31.05
N LEU A 51 29.61 -1.11 -30.56
CA LEU A 51 28.80 -0.25 -31.42
C LEU A 51 29.70 0.83 -32.03
N THR A 52 29.85 0.79 -33.35
CA THR A 52 30.56 1.83 -34.11
C THR A 52 29.54 2.94 -34.39
N ALA A 53 29.79 4.14 -33.87
CA ALA A 53 29.02 5.33 -34.22
C ALA A 53 29.39 5.79 -35.64
N THR A 54 28.41 5.85 -36.55
CA THR A 54 28.57 6.53 -37.84
C THR A 54 27.63 7.73 -37.84
N GLY A 55 28.21 8.92 -37.62
CA GLY A 55 27.53 10.19 -37.80
C GLY A 55 27.36 10.51 -39.29
N GLY A 56 26.19 11.00 -39.66
CA GLY A 56 25.87 11.49 -40.99
C GLY A 56 24.42 11.98 -41.08
N ALA A 57 24.16 13.22 -40.64
CA ALA A 57 23.05 14.03 -41.14
C ALA A 57 23.39 14.48 -42.58
N PRO A 58 22.44 14.71 -43.52
CA PRO A 58 21.31 15.63 -43.31
C PRO A 58 19.98 15.33 -44.05
N SER A 59 19.02 16.20 -43.74
CA SER A 59 17.93 16.73 -44.58
C SER A 59 16.50 16.18 -44.44
N ASN A 60 15.69 17.03 -43.81
CA ASN A 60 14.25 17.17 -43.93
C ASN A 60 13.81 17.25 -45.40
N ASP A 61 12.72 16.55 -45.76
CA ASP A 61 11.76 17.05 -46.73
C ASP A 61 10.44 16.26 -46.67
N LEU A 62 9.37 16.88 -46.15
CA LEU A 62 8.00 16.66 -46.63
C LEU A 62 7.20 17.97 -46.50
N PRO A 63 6.46 18.38 -47.55
CA PRO A 63 6.01 19.76 -47.74
C PRO A 63 4.72 20.09 -46.99
N ILE A 64 4.75 21.21 -46.26
CA ILE A 64 3.59 21.95 -45.76
C ILE A 64 3.37 23.14 -46.69
N THR A 65 2.21 23.17 -47.35
CA THR A 65 1.76 24.29 -48.19
C THR A 65 1.48 25.54 -47.34
N PRO A 66 2.00 26.73 -47.70
CA PRO A 66 1.72 27.98 -47.01
C PRO A 66 0.51 28.70 -47.63
N VAL A 67 -0.33 29.32 -46.81
CA VAL A 67 -1.20 30.42 -47.25
C VAL A 67 -1.05 31.58 -46.27
N ALA A 68 -0.97 32.76 -46.87
CA ALA A 68 -0.40 34.00 -46.37
C ALA A 68 -1.24 34.74 -45.32
N ALA A 69 -0.59 35.74 -44.75
CA ALA A 69 -0.92 36.49 -43.57
C ALA A 69 -1.65 37.83 -43.85
N ILE A 70 -2.37 38.30 -42.82
CA ILE A 70 -2.64 39.68 -42.37
C ILE A 70 -3.51 40.60 -43.24
N GLY A 71 -4.58 41.11 -42.63
CA GLY A 71 -5.33 42.29 -43.04
C GLY A 71 -6.28 42.76 -41.93
N ASP A 72 -6.01 43.93 -41.40
CA ASP A 72 -6.61 44.60 -40.25
C ASP A 72 -7.99 45.25 -40.56
N ALA A 73 -8.68 45.61 -39.47
CA ALA A 73 -9.71 46.63 -39.33
C ALA A 73 -11.18 46.36 -39.76
N THR A 74 -12.06 46.64 -38.79
CA THR A 74 -13.26 47.51 -38.87
C THR A 74 -14.61 46.84 -38.56
N GLN A 75 -15.14 47.23 -37.39
CA GLN A 75 -16.54 47.55 -37.07
C GLN A 75 -17.51 46.45 -36.56
N PRO A 76 -18.14 46.66 -35.38
CA PRO A 76 -19.22 45.80 -34.87
C PRO A 76 -20.60 46.25 -35.41
N PRO A 77 -21.55 45.33 -35.66
CA PRO A 77 -22.93 45.71 -35.87
C PRO A 77 -23.70 45.76 -34.53
N THR A 78 -24.00 47.00 -34.15
CA THR A 78 -25.31 47.56 -33.78
C THR A 78 -26.26 46.78 -32.86
N LEU A 79 -26.49 47.36 -31.68
CA LEU A 79 -27.63 47.11 -30.78
C LEU A 79 -28.93 47.64 -31.41
N GLU A 80 -29.97 46.80 -31.40
CA GLU A 80 -31.32 47.19 -31.82
C GLU A 80 -32.06 47.87 -30.65
N SER A 81 -32.74 48.97 -30.97
CA SER A 81 -33.26 49.97 -30.04
C SER A 81 -34.78 49.86 -29.88
N THR A 82 -35.29 50.03 -28.63
CA THR A 82 -36.45 50.90 -28.26
C THR A 82 -37.88 50.42 -28.66
N PRO A 83 -39.00 50.73 -27.92
CA PRO A 83 -39.22 51.80 -26.92
C PRO A 83 -39.90 51.44 -25.57
N GLU A 84 -39.64 52.30 -24.57
CA GLU A 84 -40.60 52.82 -23.55
C GLU A 84 -41.15 54.18 -24.08
N PRO A 85 -42.24 54.82 -23.57
CA PRO A 85 -42.68 54.87 -22.16
C PRO A 85 -44.21 54.91 -21.90
N GLN A 86 -44.65 54.69 -20.66
CA GLN A 86 -45.83 55.40 -20.14
C GLN A 86 -45.78 55.55 -18.61
N ALA A 87 -45.60 56.80 -18.18
CA ALA A 87 -45.68 57.24 -16.79
C ALA A 87 -47.14 57.31 -16.31
N LEU A 88 -47.39 56.93 -15.06
CA LEU A 88 -48.52 57.42 -14.30
C LEU A 88 -48.05 57.80 -12.90
N ALA A 89 -48.03 59.10 -12.62
CA ALA A 89 -47.82 59.65 -11.30
C ALA A 89 -49.12 59.57 -10.48
N SER A 90 -49.02 59.21 -9.20
CA SER A 90 -49.97 59.59 -8.14
C SER A 90 -49.32 59.34 -6.77
N GLU A 91 -49.02 60.42 -6.05
CA GLU A 91 -48.83 60.48 -4.59
C GLU A 91 -50.16 61.00 -3.96
N PRO A 92 -50.34 61.17 -2.63
CA PRO A 92 -49.80 60.50 -1.43
C PRO A 92 -50.90 60.04 -0.45
N ALA A 93 -50.57 59.18 0.52
CA ALA A 93 -51.20 59.20 1.85
C ALA A 93 -50.32 58.50 2.90
N ALA A 94 -49.94 59.24 3.95
CA ALA A 94 -49.39 58.70 5.20
C ALA A 94 -50.52 58.06 6.05
N PRO A 95 -50.22 57.12 6.98
CA PRO A 95 -49.93 57.58 8.34
C PRO A 95 -48.88 56.75 9.14
N THR A 96 -48.27 57.48 10.06
CA THR A 96 -47.69 57.18 11.38
C THR A 96 -47.78 55.74 11.92
N GLY A 97 -46.61 55.14 12.22
CA GLY A 97 -46.46 53.93 13.02
C GLY A 97 -45.10 53.87 13.72
N THR A 98 -45.12 53.82 15.05
CA THR A 98 -44.00 53.80 16.00
C THR A 98 -43.11 52.55 15.84
N PRO A 99 -41.77 52.64 15.86
CA PRO A 99 -40.93 51.44 15.85
C PRO A 99 -40.88 50.79 17.24
N SER A 100 -41.27 49.51 17.33
CA SER A 100 -40.99 48.63 18.46
C SER A 100 -39.66 47.92 18.18
N GLU A 101 -38.68 48.08 19.06
CA GLU A 101 -37.40 47.35 18.98
C GLU A 101 -37.65 45.86 19.23
N THR A 102 -37.53 45.07 18.17
CA THR A 102 -37.42 43.60 18.27
C THR A 102 -35.93 43.25 18.36
N PRO A 103 -35.48 42.45 19.34
CA PRO A 103 -34.08 42.04 19.41
C PRO A 103 -33.70 41.23 18.16
N SER A 104 -32.70 41.72 17.44
CA SER A 104 -32.13 41.09 16.25
C SER A 104 -31.41 39.78 16.65
N PRO A 105 -31.77 38.62 16.11
CA PRO A 105 -31.00 37.39 16.32
C PRO A 105 -29.67 37.51 15.56
N THR A 106 -28.56 37.47 16.29
CA THR A 106 -27.23 37.34 15.68
C THR A 106 -27.21 36.04 14.84
N PRO A 107 -27.02 36.09 13.51
CA PRO A 107 -26.86 34.88 12.73
C PRO A 107 -25.52 34.25 13.09
N SER A 108 -25.56 33.15 13.82
CA SER A 108 -24.40 32.26 13.97
C SER A 108 -24.18 31.55 12.64
N ILE A 109 -23.28 32.10 11.82
CA ILE A 109 -22.68 31.41 10.68
C ILE A 109 -21.64 30.41 11.20
N THR A 110 -22.11 29.38 11.91
CA THR A 110 -21.35 28.14 12.00
C THR A 110 -21.67 27.36 10.73
N PRO A 111 -20.72 27.15 9.80
CA PRO A 111 -20.98 26.28 8.67
C PRO A 111 -21.21 24.86 9.21
N THR A 112 -22.47 24.44 9.25
CA THR A 112 -22.80 23.02 9.43
C THR A 112 -22.25 22.31 8.20
N ALA A 113 -21.20 21.50 8.39
CA ALA A 113 -20.70 20.63 7.35
C ALA A 113 -21.87 19.78 6.85
N THR A 114 -22.30 20.02 5.61
CA THR A 114 -23.31 19.18 4.97
C THR A 114 -22.60 17.89 4.58
N GLU A 115 -22.62 16.91 5.47
CA GLU A 115 -22.20 15.56 5.13
C GLU A 115 -23.09 15.09 3.99
N THR A 116 -22.49 14.86 2.83
CA THR A 116 -23.21 14.27 1.70
C THR A 116 -23.66 12.88 2.13
N PRO A 117 -24.96 12.58 2.17
CA PRO A 117 -25.44 11.29 2.62
C PRO A 117 -24.84 10.17 1.76
N CYS A 118 -24.24 9.17 2.40
CA CYS A 118 -23.79 7.97 1.71
C CYS A 118 -24.99 7.31 1.01
N PRO A 119 -24.84 6.77 -0.23
CA PRO A 119 -25.94 6.09 -0.91
C PRO A 119 -26.56 5.01 -0.03
N ARG A 120 -27.87 4.74 -0.17
CA ARG A 120 -28.57 3.71 0.64
C ARG A 120 -27.93 2.32 0.59
N ARG A 121 -27.21 1.99 -0.49
CA ARG A 121 -26.46 0.73 -0.65
C ARG A 121 -24.98 0.83 -0.27
N GLY A 122 -24.57 1.98 0.27
CA GLY A 122 -23.18 2.37 0.47
C GLY A 122 -22.47 2.71 -0.84
N LEU A 123 -21.25 3.24 -0.73
CA LEU A 123 -20.38 3.47 -1.88
C LEU A 123 -19.95 2.13 -2.51
N GLN A 124 -19.79 2.12 -3.83
CA GLN A 124 -19.40 0.95 -4.62
C GLN A 124 -18.20 1.29 -5.51
N GLY A 125 -17.55 0.27 -6.06
CA GLY A 125 -16.39 0.45 -6.92
C GLY A 125 -15.11 0.65 -6.12
N GLU A 126 -14.12 1.28 -6.75
CA GLU A 126 -12.81 1.48 -6.15
C GLU A 126 -12.82 2.64 -5.16
N GLN A 127 -12.23 2.43 -3.99
CA GLN A 127 -12.07 3.42 -2.94
C GLN A 127 -10.59 3.48 -2.51
N ASP A 128 -10.06 4.68 -2.42
CA ASP A 128 -8.68 4.94 -1.99
C ASP A 128 -8.61 5.04 -0.46
N LEU A 129 -7.86 4.12 0.14
CA LEU A 129 -7.67 4.03 1.59
C LEU A 129 -6.62 5.01 2.10
N LEU A 130 -5.63 5.38 1.28
CA LEU A 130 -4.64 6.39 1.66
C LEU A 130 -5.29 7.78 1.71
N ALA A 131 -6.15 8.08 0.75
CA ALA A 131 -6.95 9.31 0.77
C ALA A 131 -7.92 9.35 1.98
N LEU A 132 -8.47 8.19 2.37
CA LEU A 132 -9.29 8.09 3.57
C LEU A 132 -8.49 8.41 4.84
N ILE A 133 -7.31 7.80 5.00
CA ILE A 133 -6.41 8.05 6.14
C ILE A 133 -5.97 9.51 6.18
N GLN A 134 -5.66 10.09 5.02
CA GLN A 134 -5.32 11.51 4.92
C GLN A 134 -6.45 12.42 5.43
N ARG A 135 -7.70 12.09 5.07
CA ARG A 135 -8.88 12.87 5.45
C ARG A 135 -9.18 12.78 6.95
N LEU A 136 -9.02 11.59 7.54
CA LEU A 136 -9.31 11.36 8.96
C LEU A 136 -8.16 11.81 9.88
N ALA A 137 -6.95 11.98 9.33
CA ALA A 137 -5.68 11.89 10.04
C ALA A 137 -5.43 10.48 10.61
N PRO A 138 -4.18 9.97 10.57
CA PRO A 138 -3.86 8.61 11.03
C PRO A 138 -4.34 8.29 12.45
N GLU A 139 -4.18 9.24 13.37
CA GLU A 139 -4.50 9.05 14.80
C GLU A 139 -6.00 8.80 15.02
N SER A 140 -6.87 9.47 14.25
CA SER A 140 -8.32 9.28 14.33
C SER A 140 -8.76 7.91 13.79
N ALA A 141 -7.95 7.27 12.95
CA ALA A 141 -8.15 5.90 12.48
C ALA A 141 -7.47 4.86 13.39
N GLY A 142 -6.96 5.28 14.56
CA GLY A 142 -6.23 4.41 15.49
C GLY A 142 -4.85 3.99 14.99
N LEU A 143 -4.32 4.67 13.97
CA LEU A 143 -3.02 4.37 13.36
C LEU A 143 -1.94 5.29 13.95
N ASP A 144 -0.83 4.70 14.36
CA ASP A 144 0.32 5.46 14.83
C ASP A 144 1.24 5.85 13.65
N SER A 145 1.95 6.98 13.79
CA SER A 145 2.84 7.50 12.74
C SER A 145 4.13 6.69 12.55
N ARG A 146 4.41 5.75 13.46
CA ARG A 146 5.50 4.76 13.32
C ARG A 146 5.08 3.63 12.37
N SER A 147 3.79 3.31 12.32
CA SER A 147 3.20 2.28 11.48
C SER A 147 2.96 2.79 10.07
N ILE A 148 2.28 3.92 9.91
CA ILE A 148 2.02 4.55 8.63
C ILE A 148 1.96 6.07 8.75
N GLY A 149 2.58 6.77 7.81
CA GLY A 149 2.56 8.22 7.78
C GLY A 149 2.94 8.78 6.40
N PRO A 150 2.87 10.11 6.22
CA PRO A 150 3.32 10.73 4.98
C PRO A 150 4.81 10.45 4.76
N GLY A 151 5.16 10.11 3.53
CA GLY A 151 6.54 9.95 3.07
C GLY A 151 7.21 11.29 2.75
N PRO A 152 8.48 11.26 2.32
CA PRO A 152 9.21 12.48 1.95
C PRO A 152 8.65 13.13 0.68
N ASP A 153 8.03 12.35 -0.21
CA ASP A 153 7.45 12.80 -1.46
C ASP A 153 5.93 12.94 -1.35
N THR A 154 5.37 13.95 -2.03
CA THR A 154 3.91 14.17 -2.09
C THR A 154 3.20 12.96 -2.67
N GLY A 155 2.19 12.45 -1.96
CA GLY A 155 1.39 11.30 -2.40
C GLY A 155 2.04 9.94 -2.17
N VAL A 156 3.20 9.89 -1.51
CA VAL A 156 3.83 8.64 -1.06
C VAL A 156 3.61 8.51 0.44
N TRP A 157 3.21 7.32 0.88
CA TRP A 157 3.10 6.97 2.29
C TRP A 157 4.26 6.09 2.71
N ARG A 158 4.76 6.27 3.93
CA ARG A 158 5.77 5.43 4.55
C ARG A 158 5.09 4.42 5.47
N LEU A 159 5.38 3.14 5.27
CA LEU A 159 5.00 2.03 6.13
C LEU A 159 6.25 1.52 6.88
N GLY A 160 6.14 1.38 8.20
CA GLY A 160 7.21 0.93 9.07
C GLY A 160 8.23 2.03 9.44
N SER A 161 9.23 1.62 10.23
CA SER A 161 10.26 2.51 10.75
C SER A 161 11.65 1.90 10.56
N GLY A 162 12.63 2.74 10.16
CA GLY A 162 14.04 2.33 10.08
C GLY A 162 14.71 2.19 11.45
N ALA A 163 14.08 2.68 12.53
CA ALA A 163 14.55 2.44 13.89
C ALA A 163 14.29 0.99 14.31
N GLY A 164 15.11 0.48 15.23
CA GLY A 164 14.91 -0.85 15.81
C GLY A 164 13.52 -1.02 16.43
N GLY A 165 12.94 -2.19 16.22
CA GLY A 165 11.67 -2.65 16.78
C GLY A 165 11.85 -3.97 17.50
N THR A 166 11.09 -4.19 18.55
CA THR A 166 11.11 -5.43 19.34
C THR A 166 9.92 -6.34 19.03
N GLY A 167 8.89 -5.85 18.35
CA GLY A 167 7.78 -6.65 17.87
C GLY A 167 8.18 -7.48 16.66
N SER A 168 7.26 -8.33 16.18
CA SER A 168 7.44 -9.16 14.98
C SER A 168 6.95 -8.43 13.72
N GLU A 169 5.72 -7.91 13.74
CA GLU A 169 5.05 -7.34 12.57
C GLU A 169 4.23 -6.10 12.99
N ILE A 170 4.35 -5.03 12.22
CA ILE A 170 3.45 -3.88 12.27
C ILE A 170 2.32 -4.15 11.29
N GLN A 171 1.08 -4.02 11.75
CA GLN A 171 -0.11 -4.13 10.91
C GLN A 171 -0.87 -2.80 10.89
N VAL A 172 -1.14 -2.31 9.69
CA VAL A 172 -1.97 -1.13 9.44
C VAL A 172 -3.35 -1.63 9.07
N ILE A 173 -4.28 -1.52 10.03
CA ILE A 173 -5.63 -2.04 9.93
C ILE A 173 -6.60 -0.86 9.87
N LEU A 174 -7.44 -0.83 8.84
CA LEU A 174 -8.62 0.05 8.87
C LEU A 174 -9.78 -0.73 9.45
N ASP A 175 -10.21 -0.33 10.65
CA ASP A 175 -11.27 -1.02 11.36
C ASP A 175 -12.63 -0.91 10.64
N GLY A 176 -13.54 -1.81 11.02
CA GLY A 176 -14.86 -1.89 10.39
C GLY A 176 -15.73 -0.64 10.61
N VAL A 177 -15.61 0.02 11.77
CA VAL A 177 -16.38 1.22 12.12
C VAL A 177 -15.94 2.39 11.23
N THR A 178 -14.64 2.55 11.03
CA THR A 178 -14.05 3.55 10.14
C THR A 178 -14.47 3.32 8.69
N LEU A 179 -14.44 2.06 8.22
CA LEU A 179 -14.89 1.71 6.87
C LEU A 179 -16.40 1.91 6.68
N ASP A 180 -17.21 1.59 7.69
CA ASP A 180 -18.66 1.80 7.65
C ASP A 180 -19.02 3.29 7.70
N ALA A 181 -18.32 4.08 8.51
CA ALA A 181 -18.48 5.53 8.54
C ALA A 181 -18.11 6.14 7.18
N ALA A 182 -17.04 5.67 6.56
CA ALA A 182 -16.54 6.20 5.29
C ALA A 182 -17.38 5.78 4.07
N TYR A 183 -17.83 4.52 4.03
CA TYR A 183 -18.37 3.90 2.82
C TYR A 183 -19.78 3.31 2.99
N GLY A 184 -20.32 3.30 4.20
CA GLY A 184 -21.69 2.90 4.54
C GLY A 184 -22.02 1.41 4.36
N ASN A 185 -23.22 1.03 4.80
CA ASN A 185 -23.87 -0.25 4.48
C ASN A 185 -22.96 -1.49 4.63
N SER A 186 -22.37 -1.71 5.81
CA SER A 186 -21.51 -2.86 6.08
C SER A 186 -20.39 -3.01 5.05
N ALA A 187 -19.67 -1.92 4.79
CA ALA A 187 -18.59 -1.83 3.82
C ALA A 187 -17.55 -2.96 3.94
N PRO A 188 -17.11 -3.38 5.14
CA PRO A 188 -16.20 -4.51 5.29
C PRO A 188 -16.70 -5.83 4.66
N ALA A 189 -18.01 -6.12 4.72
CA ALA A 189 -18.61 -7.31 4.11
C ALA A 189 -18.66 -7.22 2.56
N ARG A 190 -18.64 -5.99 2.03
CA ARG A 190 -18.70 -5.68 0.59
C ARG A 190 -17.34 -5.62 -0.09
N ILE A 191 -16.24 -5.74 0.65
CA ILE A 191 -14.90 -5.81 0.06
C ILE A 191 -14.77 -7.09 -0.78
N ARG A 192 -14.43 -6.92 -2.06
CA ARG A 192 -14.14 -8.01 -3.03
C ARG A 192 -12.69 -8.03 -3.47
N ARG A 193 -11.98 -6.92 -3.31
CA ARG A 193 -10.57 -6.81 -3.68
C ARG A 193 -9.91 -5.78 -2.79
N VAL A 194 -8.68 -6.06 -2.42
CA VAL A 194 -7.73 -5.09 -1.88
C VAL A 194 -6.48 -5.11 -2.76
N GLU A 195 -5.92 -3.95 -3.00
CA GLU A 195 -4.68 -3.80 -3.76
C GLU A 195 -3.80 -2.72 -3.15
N ALA A 196 -2.50 -2.96 -3.15
CA ALA A 196 -1.50 -1.97 -2.82
C ALA A 196 -0.36 -1.95 -3.85
N GLN A 197 0.17 -0.76 -4.11
CA GLN A 197 1.42 -0.58 -4.84
C GLN A 197 2.50 -0.15 -3.85
N VAL A 198 3.52 -0.99 -3.72
CA VAL A 198 4.53 -0.86 -2.67
C VAL A 198 5.93 -1.03 -3.23
N SER A 199 6.90 -0.41 -2.58
CA SER A 199 8.32 -0.62 -2.84
C SER A 199 9.12 -0.58 -1.54
N LEU A 200 10.15 -1.43 -1.44
CA LEU A 200 11.09 -1.38 -0.33
C LEU A 200 11.96 -0.13 -0.50
N SER A 201 11.90 0.78 0.48
CA SER A 201 12.68 2.02 0.45
C SER A 201 14.06 1.78 1.05
N THR A 202 14.12 1.16 2.24
CA THR A 202 15.36 0.87 2.95
C THR A 202 15.13 -0.21 4.00
N TYR A 203 16.22 -0.83 4.46
CA TYR A 203 16.24 -1.72 5.59
C TYR A 203 17.55 -1.61 6.39
N ASP A 204 17.53 -2.05 7.64
CA ASP A 204 18.73 -2.15 8.49
C ASP A 204 19.60 -3.32 8.01
N PRO A 205 20.86 -3.09 7.60
CA PRO A 205 21.74 -4.12 7.09
C PRO A 205 22.11 -5.21 8.13
N GLN A 206 21.80 -5.02 9.41
CA GLN A 206 21.96 -6.04 10.44
C GLN A 206 20.82 -7.06 10.47
N LEU A 207 19.70 -6.80 9.78
CA LEU A 207 18.59 -7.74 9.69
C LEU A 207 18.99 -8.99 8.91
N SER A 208 18.49 -10.14 9.39
CA SER A 208 18.63 -11.39 8.63
C SER A 208 17.75 -11.34 7.37
N PRO A 209 18.12 -12.03 6.27
CA PRO A 209 17.38 -11.97 5.00
C PRO A 209 15.91 -12.40 5.07
N ASP A 210 15.52 -13.17 6.08
CA ASP A 210 14.15 -13.59 6.39
C ASP A 210 13.32 -12.53 7.12
N GLN A 211 13.98 -11.53 7.70
CA GLN A 211 13.35 -10.44 8.44
C GLN A 211 13.01 -9.23 7.56
N ILE A 212 13.48 -9.20 6.32
CA ILE A 212 13.19 -8.10 5.39
C ILE A 212 11.92 -8.47 4.62
N TYR A 213 10.76 -8.10 5.14
CA TYR A 213 9.49 -8.41 4.50
C TYR A 213 8.38 -7.39 4.73
N PHE A 214 7.41 -7.42 3.83
CA PHE A 214 6.16 -6.68 3.88
C PHE A 214 5.08 -7.39 3.08
N GLY A 215 3.84 -6.96 3.19
CA GLY A 215 2.77 -7.57 2.43
C GLY A 215 1.40 -6.93 2.58
N LEU A 216 0.42 -7.64 2.03
CA LEU A 216 -0.97 -7.25 1.98
C LEU A 216 -1.85 -8.46 2.27
N MET A 217 -2.87 -8.30 3.11
CA MET A 217 -3.83 -9.36 3.41
C MET A 217 -5.25 -8.84 3.62
N LEU A 218 -6.21 -9.76 3.55
CA LEU A 218 -7.57 -9.60 4.06
C LEU A 218 -7.70 -10.41 5.35
N VAL A 219 -8.16 -9.76 6.41
CA VAL A 219 -8.37 -10.37 7.72
C VAL A 219 -9.86 -10.45 8.01
N PRO A 220 -10.44 -11.65 8.15
CA PRO A 220 -11.82 -11.82 8.59
C PRO A 220 -12.05 -11.28 10.00
N ALA A 221 -13.18 -10.61 10.22
CA ALA A 221 -13.54 -10.08 11.55
C ALA A 221 -14.07 -11.15 12.51
N ASP A 222 -14.40 -12.34 12.01
CA ASP A 222 -14.89 -13.48 12.79
C ASP A 222 -13.77 -14.32 13.44
N GLY A 223 -12.50 -13.94 13.23
CA GLY A 223 -11.33 -14.66 13.71
C GLY A 223 -10.89 -15.82 12.81
N SER A 224 -11.53 -16.02 11.65
CA SER A 224 -11.05 -16.95 10.63
C SER A 224 -9.66 -16.55 10.11
N ALA A 225 -8.93 -17.52 9.57
CA ALA A 225 -7.55 -17.28 9.13
C ALA A 225 -7.45 -16.21 8.03
N PRO A 226 -6.44 -15.31 8.09
CA PRO A 226 -6.24 -14.30 7.07
C PRO A 226 -5.70 -14.91 5.77
N VAL A 227 -5.98 -14.22 4.67
CA VAL A 227 -5.44 -14.57 3.36
C VAL A 227 -4.69 -13.39 2.77
N GLY A 228 -3.46 -13.62 2.30
CA GLY A 228 -2.66 -12.56 1.73
C GLY A 228 -1.38 -13.00 1.05
N ILE A 229 -0.57 -12.01 0.74
CA ILE A 229 0.71 -12.14 0.08
C ILE A 229 1.78 -11.48 0.93
N LYS A 230 2.88 -12.20 1.17
CA LYS A 230 4.10 -11.68 1.81
C LYS A 230 5.22 -11.65 0.78
N ILE A 231 5.85 -10.50 0.65
CA ILE A 231 7.08 -10.32 -0.12
C ILE A 231 8.22 -10.27 0.88
N GLN A 232 9.11 -11.25 0.81
CA GLN A 232 10.37 -11.23 1.51
C GLN A 232 11.46 -10.83 0.52
N ALA A 233 12.32 -9.91 0.91
CA ALA A 233 13.38 -9.35 0.09
C ALA A 233 14.75 -9.67 0.71
N PRO A 234 15.27 -10.90 0.52
CA PRO A 234 16.57 -11.28 1.06
C PRO A 234 17.72 -10.37 0.57
N THR A 235 17.55 -9.73 -0.58
CA THR A 235 18.42 -8.68 -1.12
C THR A 235 17.58 -7.61 -1.82
N LEU A 236 18.20 -6.51 -2.25
CA LEU A 236 17.54 -5.47 -3.07
C LEU A 236 17.20 -5.92 -4.50
N THR A 237 17.72 -7.06 -4.93
CA THR A 237 17.58 -7.57 -6.30
C THR A 237 16.94 -8.96 -6.36
N GLN A 238 16.43 -9.44 -5.23
CA GLN A 238 15.79 -10.75 -5.14
C GLN A 238 14.59 -10.68 -4.20
N ILE A 239 13.48 -11.29 -4.62
CA ILE A 239 12.29 -11.45 -3.80
C ILE A 239 11.86 -12.92 -3.73
N ASN A 240 11.33 -13.28 -2.58
CA ASN A 240 10.60 -14.51 -2.33
C ASN A 240 9.14 -14.12 -2.11
N ILE A 241 8.24 -14.73 -2.86
CA ILE A 241 6.81 -14.46 -2.85
C ILE A 241 6.13 -15.60 -2.11
N TYR A 242 5.54 -15.26 -0.97
CA TYR A 242 4.79 -16.19 -0.13
C TYR A 242 3.30 -15.91 -0.21
N GLN A 243 2.54 -16.99 -0.23
CA GLN A 243 1.11 -17.00 -0.03
C GLN A 243 0.82 -17.28 1.44
N ARG A 244 0.06 -16.41 2.09
CA ARG A 244 -0.37 -16.57 3.49
C ARG A 244 -1.82 -17.03 3.49
N GLY A 245 -2.11 -18.12 4.19
CA GLY A 245 -3.44 -18.71 4.30
C GLY A 245 -3.63 -19.52 5.60
N PRO A 246 -4.69 -20.33 5.69
CA PRO A 246 -5.02 -21.10 6.89
C PRO A 246 -3.92 -22.08 7.33
N GLU A 247 -3.16 -22.63 6.39
CA GLU A 247 -2.06 -23.57 6.66
C GLU A 247 -0.73 -22.87 6.97
N GLY A 248 -0.71 -21.53 7.02
CA GLY A 248 0.48 -20.73 7.24
C GLY A 248 1.00 -20.08 5.97
N GLU A 249 2.33 -19.92 5.89
CA GLU A 249 3.00 -19.27 4.78
C GLU A 249 3.65 -20.30 3.86
N GLN A 250 3.29 -20.26 2.58
CA GLN A 250 3.84 -21.13 1.55
C GLN A 250 4.67 -20.30 0.57
N LEU A 251 5.94 -20.67 0.36
CA LEU A 251 6.74 -20.10 -0.72
C LEU A 251 6.19 -20.55 -2.07
N ILE A 252 5.81 -19.60 -2.92
CA ILE A 252 5.27 -19.89 -4.25
C ILE A 252 6.31 -19.63 -5.34
N ALA A 253 7.08 -18.55 -5.21
CA ALA A 253 8.04 -18.17 -6.23
C ALA A 253 9.24 -17.41 -5.64
N GLN A 254 10.38 -17.53 -6.33
CA GLN A 254 11.57 -16.71 -6.12
C GLN A 254 11.89 -16.01 -7.42
N ARG A 255 12.13 -14.69 -7.39
CA ARG A 255 12.37 -13.87 -8.58
C ARG A 255 13.56 -12.95 -8.38
N ALA A 256 14.40 -12.82 -9.40
CA ALA A 256 15.34 -11.72 -9.52
C ALA A 256 14.59 -10.47 -10.00
N VAL A 257 14.90 -9.32 -9.41
CA VAL A 257 14.28 -8.03 -9.71
C VAL A 257 15.34 -6.94 -9.78
N ASN A 258 15.07 -5.87 -10.52
CA ASN A 258 15.96 -4.70 -10.54
C ASN A 258 15.80 -3.83 -9.28
N ALA A 259 14.63 -3.88 -8.67
CA ALA A 259 14.29 -3.26 -7.41
C ALA A 259 13.11 -4.01 -6.78
N VAL A 260 13.02 -3.98 -5.46
CA VAL A 260 11.91 -4.59 -4.71
C VAL A 260 10.70 -3.67 -4.77
N LEU A 261 9.90 -3.84 -5.83
CA LEU A 261 8.63 -3.14 -6.04
C LEU A 261 7.57 -4.12 -6.52
N GLY A 262 6.32 -3.86 -6.18
CA GLY A 262 5.24 -4.74 -6.60
C GLY A 262 3.85 -4.17 -6.41
N ARG A 263 2.95 -4.61 -7.29
CA ARG A 263 1.51 -4.49 -7.10
C ARG A 263 0.99 -5.75 -6.45
N LEU A 264 0.64 -5.64 -5.17
CA LEU A 264 0.07 -6.71 -4.36
C LEU A 264 -1.44 -6.64 -4.45
N ARG A 265 -2.11 -7.76 -4.69
CA ARG A 265 -3.58 -7.77 -4.76
C ARG A 265 -4.14 -9.07 -4.20
N VAL A 266 -5.22 -8.96 -3.44
CA VAL A 266 -6.03 -10.08 -2.98
C VAL A 266 -7.45 -9.88 -3.52
N ILE A 267 -7.99 -10.90 -4.18
CA ILE A 267 -9.36 -10.92 -4.70
C ILE A 267 -10.14 -12.00 -3.94
N ARG A 268 -11.24 -11.60 -3.32
CA ARG A 268 -12.17 -12.50 -2.63
C ARG A 268 -13.33 -12.83 -3.54
N ASP A 269 -13.60 -14.12 -3.70
CA ASP A 269 -14.85 -14.64 -4.27
C ASP A 269 -15.75 -15.19 -3.15
N PRO A 270 -16.78 -14.45 -2.73
CA PRO A 270 -17.66 -14.90 -1.66
C PRO A 270 -18.59 -16.05 -2.07
N ASN A 271 -18.79 -16.29 -3.38
CA ASN A 271 -19.70 -17.35 -3.84
C ASN A 271 -19.07 -18.72 -3.64
N THR A 272 -17.76 -18.81 -3.87
CA THR A 272 -16.97 -20.02 -3.67
C THR A 272 -16.27 -20.07 -2.32
N ALA A 273 -16.38 -19.01 -1.51
CA ALA A 273 -15.60 -18.80 -0.27
C ALA A 273 -14.11 -19.03 -0.49
N THR A 274 -13.56 -18.41 -1.53
CA THR A 274 -12.13 -18.46 -1.81
C THR A 274 -11.55 -17.07 -1.99
N ALA A 275 -10.23 -16.97 -1.87
CA ALA A 275 -9.48 -15.78 -2.24
C ALA A 275 -8.25 -16.16 -3.08
N ALA A 276 -7.97 -15.35 -4.09
CA ALA A 276 -6.81 -15.48 -4.95
C ALA A 276 -5.87 -14.30 -4.72
N VAL A 277 -4.56 -14.58 -4.70
CA VAL A 277 -3.52 -13.58 -4.49
C VAL A 277 -2.77 -13.33 -5.80
N PHE A 278 -2.35 -12.08 -6.01
CA PHE A 278 -1.73 -11.64 -7.25
C PHE A 278 -0.51 -10.76 -6.94
N PHE A 279 0.53 -10.95 -7.74
CA PHE A 279 1.73 -10.12 -7.76
C PHE A 279 1.94 -9.60 -9.19
N ASN A 280 1.99 -8.28 -9.37
CA ASN A 280 2.13 -7.65 -10.69
C ASN A 280 1.12 -8.18 -11.73
N ASP A 281 -0.14 -8.26 -11.31
CA ASP A 281 -1.28 -8.72 -12.13
C ASP A 281 -1.29 -10.21 -12.49
N GLU A 282 -0.27 -10.97 -12.08
CA GLU A 282 -0.21 -12.43 -12.21
C GLU A 282 -0.77 -13.09 -10.95
N GLN A 283 -1.67 -14.07 -11.11
CA GLN A 283 -2.11 -14.88 -9.97
C GLN A 283 -0.94 -15.73 -9.49
N ILE A 284 -0.68 -15.69 -8.19
CA ILE A 284 0.36 -16.47 -7.55
C ILE A 284 -0.31 -17.60 -6.78
N GLY A 285 0.04 -18.84 -7.11
CA GLY A 285 -0.48 -20.03 -6.45
C GLY A 285 -1.98 -20.28 -6.67
N PRO A 286 -2.53 -21.35 -6.07
CA PRO A 286 -3.95 -21.67 -6.17
C PRO A 286 -4.79 -20.72 -5.32
N SER A 287 -6.09 -20.64 -5.61
CA SER A 287 -7.06 -19.98 -4.73
C SER A 287 -7.12 -20.67 -3.37
N ILE A 288 -7.26 -19.88 -2.31
CA ILE A 288 -7.21 -20.32 -0.91
C ILE A 288 -8.62 -20.34 -0.34
N PRO A 289 -9.01 -21.35 0.45
CA PRO A 289 -10.23 -21.30 1.25
C PRO A 289 -10.29 -20.05 2.12
N PHE A 290 -11.43 -19.37 2.11
CA PHE A 290 -11.65 -18.11 2.81
C PHE A 290 -13.11 -18.01 3.29
N VAL A 291 -13.66 -16.79 3.38
CA VAL A 291 -14.97 -16.55 4.01
C VAL A 291 -16.06 -16.07 3.02
N HIS A 292 -17.30 -16.50 3.26
CA HIS A 292 -18.52 -16.11 2.52
C HIS A 292 -18.89 -14.64 2.74
N ALA A 293 -19.72 -14.07 1.84
CA ALA A 293 -20.03 -12.63 1.76
C ALA A 293 -20.51 -11.96 3.06
N ASP A 294 -21.15 -12.73 3.94
CA ASP A 294 -21.71 -12.28 5.21
C ASP A 294 -20.64 -11.98 6.26
N VAL A 295 -19.43 -12.52 6.10
CA VAL A 295 -18.30 -12.25 7.00
C VAL A 295 -17.61 -10.93 6.61
N PRO A 296 -17.55 -9.94 7.51
CA PRO A 296 -16.75 -8.73 7.32
C PRO A 296 -15.26 -9.06 7.16
N VAL A 297 -14.57 -8.40 6.24
CA VAL A 297 -13.11 -8.52 6.09
C VAL A 297 -12.47 -7.15 6.14
N LEU A 298 -11.27 -7.07 6.72
CA LEU A 298 -10.50 -5.84 6.86
C LEU A 298 -9.28 -5.87 5.94
N PRO A 299 -9.00 -4.79 5.20
CA PRO A 299 -7.78 -4.66 4.43
C PRO A 299 -6.62 -4.36 5.39
N VAL A 300 -5.51 -5.10 5.27
CA VAL A 300 -4.34 -4.93 6.14
C VAL A 300 -3.07 -4.89 5.33
N LEU A 301 -2.32 -3.79 5.47
CA LEU A 301 -0.90 -3.72 5.10
C LEU A 301 -0.06 -4.15 6.29
N PHE A 302 1.02 -4.87 6.04
CA PHE A 302 1.93 -5.27 7.10
C PHE A 302 3.39 -5.19 6.67
N VAL A 303 4.26 -4.99 7.66
CA VAL A 303 5.71 -4.90 7.51
C VAL A 303 6.38 -5.45 8.76
N ARG A 304 7.61 -5.95 8.65
CA ARG A 304 8.44 -6.27 9.83
C ARG A 304 8.47 -5.07 10.79
N ASP A 305 8.27 -5.31 12.09
CA ASP A 305 8.49 -4.26 13.10
C ASP A 305 9.98 -3.99 13.32
N GLY A 306 10.44 -2.88 12.74
CA GLY A 306 11.77 -2.34 12.96
C GLY A 306 12.75 -2.69 11.86
N GLY A 307 13.52 -1.68 11.45
CA GLY A 307 14.56 -1.80 10.44
C GLY A 307 14.05 -2.09 9.03
N VAL A 308 12.75 -1.98 8.73
CA VAL A 308 12.21 -2.12 7.37
C VAL A 308 11.30 -0.93 7.08
N VAL A 309 11.53 -0.27 5.95
CA VAL A 309 10.74 0.88 5.51
C VAL A 309 10.25 0.64 4.09
N VAL A 310 8.94 0.79 3.90
CA VAL A 310 8.25 0.55 2.63
C VAL A 310 7.54 1.82 2.20
N SER A 311 7.69 2.20 0.94
CA SER A 311 6.88 3.23 0.30
C SER A 311 5.58 2.61 -0.21
N VAL A 312 4.46 3.26 0.06
CA VAL A 312 3.12 2.87 -0.40
C VAL A 312 2.57 4.01 -1.26
N ASN A 313 2.42 3.76 -2.55
CA ASN A 313 1.97 4.76 -3.53
C ASN A 313 0.46 4.70 -3.76
N ASN A 314 -0.15 3.55 -3.49
CA ASN A 314 -1.57 3.32 -3.67
C ASN A 314 -2.00 2.22 -2.73
N TRP A 315 -3.13 2.39 -2.05
CA TRP A 315 -3.81 1.33 -1.30
C TRP A 315 -5.31 1.51 -1.47
N ARG A 316 -5.97 0.53 -2.08
CA ARG A 316 -7.37 0.65 -2.48
C ARG A 316 -8.15 -0.63 -2.25
N VAL A 317 -9.45 -0.48 -2.05
CA VAL A 317 -10.41 -1.60 -2.02
C VAL A 317 -11.44 -1.45 -3.13
N ARG A 318 -12.02 -2.58 -3.56
CA ARG A 318 -13.21 -2.59 -4.42
C ARG A 318 -14.41 -3.11 -3.63
N LEU A 319 -15.43 -2.27 -3.52
CA LEU A 319 -16.71 -2.57 -2.87
C LEU A 319 -17.75 -3.03 -3.89
N ARG A 320 -18.54 -4.06 -3.55
CA ARG A 320 -19.65 -4.56 -4.38
C ARG A 320 -20.87 -4.92 -3.56
#